data_AF-A0AA51DAN1-F1
#
_entry.id   AF-A0AA51DAN1-F1
#
_cell.length_a   1.000
_cell.length_b   1.000
_cell.length_c   1.000
_cell.angle_alpha   90.00
_cell.angle_beta   90.00
_cell.angle_gamma   90.00
#
_symmetry.space_group_name_H-M   'P 1'
#
loop_
_entity.id
_entity.type
_entity.pdbx_description
1 polymer ?
#
loop_
_entity_poly.entity_id
_entity_poly.type
_entity_poly.pdbx_seq_one_letter_code
_entity_poly.pdbx_strand_id
1 'polypeptide(L)'
;MSEKNKLIISKVIIVFLVLIYLISVYQLHKAEPIKHIHGTYQSVDAPEVYTFTFSSYDGTYLINYVYETLEEGTFEKYGYNTYICKDKSGKKSLLTLLHDGFFYYDCKNDRIVKAIKKSDVPTVIFIDENTRR
;
A
#
# COMPACT_ATOMS: atom_id res chain seq x y z
N MET A 1 52.60 -0.51 -16.02
CA MET A 1 51.77 -1.00 -14.89
C MET A 1 51.89 -2.52 -14.82
N SER A 2 52.22 -3.08 -13.65
CA SER A 2 52.42 -4.53 -13.48
C SER A 2 51.13 -5.33 -13.71
N GLU A 3 51.22 -6.56 -14.23
CA GLU A 3 50.09 -7.51 -14.34
C GLU A 3 49.37 -7.72 -13.00
N LYS A 4 50.13 -7.71 -11.89
CA LYS A 4 49.57 -7.77 -10.54
C LYS A 4 48.66 -6.57 -10.23
N ASN A 5 49.04 -5.38 -10.68
CA ASN A 5 48.25 -4.16 -10.50
C ASN A 5 46.99 -4.18 -11.37
N LYS A 6 47.08 -4.68 -12.61
CA LYS A 6 45.91 -4.87 -13.49
C LYS A 6 44.89 -5.83 -12.87
N LEU A 7 45.35 -6.94 -12.30
CA LEU A 7 44.50 -7.93 -11.63
C LEU A 7 43.82 -7.38 -10.36
N ILE A 8 44.53 -6.55 -9.59
CA ILE A 8 43.96 -5.90 -8.40
C ILE A 8 42.89 -4.89 -8.83
N ILE A 9 43.19 -4.05 -9.84
CA ILE A 9 42.25 -3.05 -10.36
C ILE A 9 40.99 -3.72 -10.93
N SER A 10 41.13 -4.80 -11.69
CA SER A 10 39.96 -5.50 -12.24
C SER A 10 39.05 -6.07 -11.16
N LYS A 11 39.61 -6.65 -10.09
CA LYS A 11 38.84 -7.12 -8.93
C LYS A 11 38.09 -5.99 -8.24
N VAL A 12 38.74 -4.84 -8.05
CA VAL A 12 38.10 -3.65 -7.45
C VAL A 12 36.93 -3.17 -8.31
N ILE A 13 37.12 -3.11 -9.64
CA ILE A 13 36.04 -2.73 -10.57
C ILE A 13 34.87 -3.72 -10.49
N ILE A 14 35.15 -5.02 -10.48
CA ILE A 14 34.09 -6.05 -10.39
C ILE A 14 33.30 -5.89 -9.08
N VAL A 15 33.98 -5.74 -7.94
CA VAL A 15 33.30 -5.54 -6.65
C VAL A 15 32.44 -4.27 -6.66
N PHE A 16 32.94 -3.18 -7.24
CA PHE A 16 32.18 -1.94 -7.36
C PHE A 16 30.94 -2.08 -8.25
N LEU A 17 31.06 -2.77 -9.38
CA LEU A 17 29.91 -3.06 -10.26
C LEU A 17 28.86 -3.94 -9.58
N VAL A 18 29.29 -4.95 -8.83
CA VAL A 18 28.39 -5.79 -8.03
C VAL A 18 27.64 -4.95 -6.99
N LEU A 19 28.31 -4.02 -6.32
CA LEU A 19 27.67 -3.13 -5.34
C LEU A 19 26.61 -2.23 -6.00
N ILE A 20 26.93 -1.61 -7.14
CA ILE A 20 25.96 -0.79 -7.90
C ILE A 20 24.75 -1.63 -8.31
N TYR A 21 24.98 -2.85 -8.78
CA TYR A 21 23.92 -3.77 -9.17
C TYR A 21 23.00 -4.09 -7.98
N LEU A 22 23.57 -4.45 -6.83
CA LEU A 22 22.79 -4.74 -5.62
C LEU A 22 21.97 -3.54 -5.14
N ILE A 23 22.55 -2.34 -5.17
CA ILE A 23 21.83 -1.10 -4.84
C ILE A 23 20.66 -0.90 -5.81
N SER A 24 20.88 -1.10 -7.11
CA SER A 24 19.85 -0.93 -8.14
C SER A 24 18.70 -1.92 -7.96
N VAL A 25 19.01 -3.20 -7.71
CA VAL A 25 18.00 -4.23 -7.40
C VAL A 25 17.22 -3.89 -6.13
N TYR A 26 17.90 -3.43 -5.08
CA TYR A 26 17.25 -3.02 -3.84
C TYR A 26 16.29 -1.85 -4.06
N GLN A 27 16.70 -0.82 -4.81
CA GLN A 27 15.85 0.34 -5.10
C GLN A 27 14.65 -0.05 -5.97
N LEU A 28 14.84 -0.93 -6.95
CA LEU A 28 13.75 -1.45 -7.78
C LEU A 28 12.73 -2.20 -6.92
N HIS A 29 13.20 -3.07 -6.02
CA HIS A 29 12.33 -3.84 -5.16
C HIS A 29 11.58 -2.97 -4.15
N LYS A 30 12.21 -1.90 -3.65
CA LYS A 30 11.57 -0.90 -2.79
C LYS A 30 10.47 -0.11 -3.53
N ALA A 31 10.57 0.03 -4.84
CA ALA A 31 9.59 0.73 -5.66
C ALA A 31 8.43 -0.18 -6.14
N GLU A 32 8.53 -1.50 -5.94
CA GLU A 32 7.45 -2.43 -6.30
C GLU A 32 6.19 -2.16 -5.45
N PRO A 33 5.00 -2.15 -6.06
CA PRO A 33 3.75 -2.07 -5.30
C PRO A 33 3.63 -3.22 -4.30
N ILE A 34 2.93 -2.97 -3.18
CA ILE A 34 2.58 -4.04 -2.25
C ILE A 34 1.84 -5.15 -3.01
N LYS A 35 2.20 -6.41 -2.74
CA LYS A 35 1.66 -7.56 -3.47
C LYS A 35 0.18 -7.81 -3.19
N HIS A 36 -0.25 -7.48 -1.97
CA HIS A 36 -1.60 -7.71 -1.47
C HIS A 36 -2.08 -6.51 -0.66
N ILE A 37 -3.31 -6.09 -0.89
CA ILE A 37 -3.95 -4.98 -0.16
C ILE A 37 -4.33 -5.35 1.28
N HIS A 38 -4.07 -6.57 1.74
CA HIS A 38 -4.43 -7.05 3.08
C HIS A 38 -3.89 -6.15 4.20
N GLY A 39 -4.71 -5.84 5.19
CA GLY A 39 -4.32 -5.11 6.40
C GLY A 39 -5.10 -3.81 6.63
N THR A 40 -4.55 -2.95 7.47
CA THR A 40 -5.14 -1.65 7.85
C THR A 40 -4.30 -0.50 7.30
N TYR A 41 -4.95 0.49 6.70
CA TYR A 41 -4.36 1.65 6.04
C TYR A 41 -5.01 2.92 6.55
N GLN A 42 -4.28 4.03 6.50
CA GLN A 42 -4.78 5.32 6.91
C GLN A 42 -4.49 6.36 5.85
N SER A 43 -5.44 7.26 5.58
CA SER A 43 -5.21 8.39 4.68
C SER A 43 -4.05 9.25 5.16
N VAL A 44 -3.29 9.76 4.20
CA VAL A 44 -2.29 10.80 4.39
C VAL A 44 -2.70 12.01 3.56
N ASP A 45 -2.41 13.20 4.07
CA ASP A 45 -2.61 14.47 3.38
C ASP A 45 -4.07 14.79 2.99
N ALA A 46 -5.04 14.06 3.55
CA ALA A 46 -6.46 14.37 3.44
C ALA A 46 -6.90 15.24 4.63
N PRO A 47 -7.84 16.18 4.44
CA PRO A 47 -8.40 16.99 5.54
C PRO A 47 -9.16 16.13 6.56
N GLU A 48 -9.55 14.92 6.16
CA GLU A 48 -10.28 13.93 6.94
C GLU A 48 -9.44 12.65 7.05
N VAL A 49 -9.42 12.08 8.25
CA VAL A 49 -8.67 10.84 8.52
C VAL A 49 -9.58 9.63 8.25
N TYR A 50 -9.32 8.98 7.13
CA TYR A 50 -9.95 7.74 6.73
C TYR A 50 -9.11 6.56 7.20
N THR A 51 -9.77 5.54 7.74
CA THR A 51 -9.17 4.23 8.01
C THR A 51 -9.78 3.22 7.05
N PHE A 52 -8.91 2.49 6.34
CA PHE A 52 -9.31 1.46 5.40
C PHE A 52 -8.82 0.11 5.90
N THR A 53 -9.71 -0.87 5.96
CA THR A 53 -9.39 -2.22 6.42
C THR A 53 -9.75 -3.21 5.33
N PHE A 54 -8.80 -4.08 4.96
CA PHE A 54 -8.98 -5.10 3.92
C PHE A 54 -8.65 -6.49 4.46
N SER A 55 -9.64 -7.39 4.46
CA SER A 55 -9.45 -8.81 4.76
C SER A 55 -9.45 -9.63 3.47
N SER A 56 -8.25 -10.00 2.99
CA SER A 56 -8.11 -10.94 1.87
C SER A 56 -8.61 -12.36 2.15
N TYR A 57 -8.78 -12.75 3.42
CA TYR A 57 -9.34 -14.06 3.74
C TYR A 57 -10.81 -14.16 3.35
N ASP A 58 -11.54 -13.07 3.60
CA ASP A 58 -13.00 -12.99 3.37
C ASP A 58 -13.33 -12.22 2.08
N GLY A 59 -12.34 -11.56 1.47
CA GLY A 59 -12.51 -10.70 0.30
C GLY A 59 -13.28 -9.41 0.62
N THR A 60 -13.29 -8.97 1.88
CA THR A 60 -14.09 -7.86 2.38
C THR A 60 -13.26 -6.65 2.75
N TYR A 61 -13.83 -5.46 2.57
CA TYR A 61 -13.22 -4.22 3.01
C TYR A 61 -14.20 -3.35 3.78
N LEU A 62 -13.63 -2.42 4.54
CA LEU A 62 -14.32 -1.44 5.34
C LEU A 62 -13.58 -0.10 5.24
N ILE A 63 -14.31 0.99 5.05
CA ILE A 63 -13.81 2.36 5.09
C ILE A 63 -14.53 3.08 6.21
N ASN A 64 -13.76 3.58 7.17
CA ASN A 64 -14.26 4.34 8.31
C ASN A 64 -13.74 5.77 8.25
N TYR A 65 -14.59 6.72 8.62
CA TYR A 65 -14.17 8.07 8.98
C TYR A 65 -14.41 8.27 10.46
N VAL A 66 -13.32 8.47 11.21
CA VAL A 66 -13.35 8.55 12.67
C VAL A 66 -14.01 7.29 13.29
N TYR A 67 -15.31 7.36 13.62
CA TYR A 67 -16.08 6.28 14.26
C TYR A 67 -17.25 5.78 13.42
N GLU A 68 -17.45 6.34 12.22
CA GLU A 68 -18.56 5.96 11.35
C GLU A 68 -18.06 5.11 10.18
N THR A 69 -18.74 3.99 9.97
CA THR A 69 -18.59 3.20 8.74
C THR A 69 -19.18 3.97 7.57
N LEU A 70 -18.33 4.35 6.62
CA LEU A 70 -18.75 5.04 5.40
C LEU A 70 -19.07 4.08 4.27
N GLU A 71 -18.23 3.06 4.11
CA GLU A 71 -18.31 2.11 3.01
C GLU A 71 -17.90 0.73 3.51
N GLU A 72 -18.66 -0.29 3.12
CA GLU A 72 -18.31 -1.68 3.35
C GLU A 72 -18.73 -2.51 2.13
N GLY A 73 -17.99 -3.57 1.86
CA GLY A 73 -18.30 -4.43 0.73
C GLY A 73 -17.21 -5.44 0.43
N THR A 74 -17.13 -5.83 -0.83
CA THR A 74 -16.16 -6.80 -1.31
C THR A 74 -15.15 -6.16 -2.25
N PHE A 75 -13.98 -6.76 -2.36
CA PHE A 75 -12.95 -6.30 -3.30
C PHE A 75 -12.38 -7.46 -4.10
N GLU A 76 -11.93 -7.15 -5.32
CA GLU A 76 -11.29 -8.11 -6.20
C GLU A 76 -10.09 -7.49 -6.90
N LYS A 77 -9.11 -8.33 -7.24
CA LYS A 77 -7.94 -7.90 -8.01
C LYS A 77 -8.35 -7.80 -9.49
N TYR A 78 -8.23 -6.61 -10.07
CA TYR A 78 -8.59 -6.36 -11.47
C TYR A 78 -7.39 -6.50 -12.41
N GLY A 79 -6.22 -6.08 -11.98
CA GLY A 79 -5.00 -6.08 -12.80
C GLY A 79 -3.75 -6.15 -11.94
N TYR A 80 -2.60 -5.76 -12.51
CA TYR A 80 -1.29 -5.89 -11.88
C TYR A 80 -1.26 -5.37 -10.43
N ASN A 81 -1.49 -4.07 -10.25
CA ASN A 81 -1.50 -3.37 -8.97
C ASN A 81 -2.85 -2.70 -8.69
N THR A 82 -3.93 -3.10 -9.37
CA THR A 82 -5.22 -2.43 -9.28
C THR A 82 -6.30 -3.36 -8.72
N TYR A 83 -7.09 -2.83 -7.81
CA TYR A 83 -8.21 -3.50 -7.16
C TYR A 83 -9.51 -2.73 -7.44
N ILE A 84 -10.60 -3.47 -7.54
CA ILE A 84 -11.96 -2.93 -7.60
C ILE A 84 -12.64 -3.25 -6.28
N CYS A 85 -13.16 -2.22 -5.63
CA CYS A 85 -14.07 -2.34 -4.49
C CYS A 85 -15.50 -2.20 -4.98
N LYS A 86 -16.39 -3.07 -4.51
CA LYS A 86 -17.82 -2.99 -4.74
C LYS A 86 -18.51 -2.89 -3.38
N ASP A 87 -19.14 -1.75 -3.12
CA ASP A 87 -19.90 -1.55 -1.89
C ASP A 87 -21.24 -2.32 -1.91
N LYS A 88 -21.93 -2.33 -0.77
CA LYS A 88 -23.27 -2.94 -0.66
C LYS A 88 -24.34 -2.28 -1.54
N SER A 89 -24.16 -1.02 -1.94
CA SER A 89 -25.07 -0.32 -2.86
C SER A 89 -24.86 -0.72 -4.33
N GLY A 90 -23.76 -1.41 -4.63
CA GLY A 90 -23.36 -1.82 -5.97
C GLY A 90 -22.45 -0.81 -6.68
N LYS A 91 -22.13 0.31 -6.02
CA LYS A 91 -21.15 1.29 -6.50
C LYS A 91 -19.76 0.65 -6.53
N LYS A 92 -18.97 1.05 -7.52
CA LYS A 92 -17.61 0.55 -7.72
C LYS A 92 -16.60 1.66 -7.55
N SER A 93 -15.51 1.33 -6.85
CA SER A 93 -14.37 2.22 -6.61
C SER A 93 -13.09 1.52 -7.05
N LEU A 94 -12.14 2.27 -7.61
CA LEU A 94 -10.84 1.76 -8.04
C LEU A 94 -9.75 2.13 -7.04
N LEU A 95 -8.85 1.19 -6.80
CA LEU A 95 -7.70 1.33 -5.93
C LEU A 95 -6.44 0.95 -6.69
N THR A 96 -5.40 1.79 -6.63
CA THR A 96 -4.10 1.48 -7.25
C THR A 96 -3.03 1.39 -6.17
N LEU A 97 -2.41 0.22 -6.06
CA LEU A 97 -1.40 -0.08 -5.07
C LEU A 97 -0.08 0.63 -5.38
N LEU A 98 0.52 1.11 -4.29
CA LEU A 98 1.85 1.70 -4.19
C LEU A 98 2.74 0.77 -3.35
N HIS A 99 4.03 1.09 -3.26
CA HIS A 99 4.97 0.33 -2.44
C HIS A 99 4.69 0.41 -0.92
N ASP A 100 3.99 1.46 -0.48
CA ASP A 100 3.69 1.77 0.92
C ASP A 100 2.18 1.80 1.23
N GLY A 101 1.31 1.54 0.26
CA GLY A 101 -0.13 1.73 0.40
C GLY A 101 -0.88 1.75 -0.92
N PHE A 102 -1.78 2.72 -1.11
CA PHE A 102 -2.57 2.87 -2.35
C PHE A 102 -3.14 4.28 -2.55
N PHE A 103 -3.64 4.53 -3.76
CA PHE A 103 -4.55 5.64 -4.07
C PHE A 103 -5.99 5.17 -4.18
N TYR A 104 -6.91 5.94 -3.61
CA TYR A 104 -8.37 5.78 -3.67
C TYR A 104 -9.00 7.04 -4.25
N TYR A 105 -9.94 6.89 -5.18
CA TYR A 105 -10.70 8.03 -5.70
C TYR A 105 -12.03 8.17 -4.93
N ASP A 106 -12.09 9.21 -4.10
CA ASP A 106 -13.29 9.64 -3.38
C ASP A 106 -14.18 10.43 -4.34
N CYS A 107 -15.05 9.71 -5.04
CA CYS A 107 -15.98 10.29 -6.01
C CYS A 107 -17.06 11.18 -5.38
N LYS A 108 -17.29 11.12 -4.05
CA LYS A 108 -18.26 12.02 -3.40
C LYS A 108 -17.70 13.44 -3.32
N ASN A 109 -16.40 13.55 -3.03
CA ASN A 109 -15.71 14.82 -2.89
C ASN A 109 -14.81 15.17 -4.10
N ASP A 110 -14.88 14.38 -5.17
CA ASP A 110 -14.09 14.51 -6.40
C ASP A 110 -12.57 14.71 -6.14
N ARG A 111 -11.97 13.78 -5.40
CA ARG A 111 -10.55 13.87 -5.03
C ARG A 111 -9.85 12.52 -4.92
N ILE A 112 -8.52 12.55 -5.01
CA ILE A 112 -7.66 11.38 -4.77
C ILE A 112 -7.17 11.40 -3.33
N VAL A 113 -7.34 10.28 -2.63
CA VAL A 113 -6.84 10.05 -1.28
C VAL A 113 -5.69 9.05 -1.37
N LYS A 114 -4.51 9.42 -0.87
CA LYS A 114 -3.43 8.46 -0.62
C LYS A 114 -3.65 7.82 0.74
N ALA A 115 -3.54 6.51 0.85
CA ALA A 115 -3.50 5.80 2.11
C ALA A 115 -2.21 5.00 2.24
N ILE A 116 -1.62 4.98 3.44
CA ILE A 116 -0.41 4.22 3.75
C ILE A 116 -0.72 3.09 4.72
N LYS A 117 0.00 1.97 4.59
CA LYS A 117 -0.17 0.82 5.45
C LYS A 117 0.27 1.13 6.88
N LYS A 118 -0.57 0.76 7.84
CA LYS A 118 -0.31 0.90 9.28
C LYS A 118 -0.09 -0.45 9.97
N SER A 119 -0.80 -1.48 9.50
CA SER A 119 -0.71 -2.82 10.07
C SER A 119 -0.99 -3.87 9.00
N ASP A 120 -0.31 -5.01 9.08
CA ASP A 120 -0.66 -6.21 8.32
C ASP A 120 -1.93 -6.88 8.84
N VAL A 121 -2.33 -6.61 10.09
CA VAL A 121 -3.55 -7.14 10.67
C VAL A 121 -4.73 -6.25 10.26
N PRO A 122 -5.79 -6.80 9.64
CA PRO A 122 -7.03 -6.08 9.42
C PRO A 122 -7.69 -5.85 10.78
N THR A 123 -7.69 -4.62 11.26
CA THR A 123 -8.29 -4.24 12.53
C THR A 123 -9.48 -3.36 12.25
N VAL A 124 -10.66 -3.78 12.69
CA VAL A 124 -11.82 -2.90 12.73
C VAL A 124 -11.78 -2.17 14.06
N ILE A 125 -11.55 -0.86 14.00
CA ILE A 125 -11.62 -0.02 15.19
C ILE A 125 -13.09 0.27 15.46
N PHE A 126 -13.69 -0.50 16.36
CA PHE A 126 -14.95 -0.13 17.01
C PHE A 126 -14.59 0.55 18.33
N ILE A 127 -14.96 1.82 18.50
CA ILE A 127 -14.94 2.43 19.84
C ILE A 127 -16.37 2.39 20.36
N ASP A 128 -16.58 1.63 21.44
CA ASP A 128 -17.84 1.59 22.17
C ASP A 128 -18.12 2.99 22.77
N GLU A 129 -19.28 3.57 22.46
CA GLU A 129 -19.73 4.84 23.02
C GLU A 129 -19.79 4.84 24.56
N ASN A 130 -19.81 3.66 25.20
CA ASN A 130 -19.76 3.54 26.66
C ASN A 130 -18.43 3.95 27.32
N THR A 131 -17.38 4.19 26.55
CA THR A 131 -16.07 4.61 27.10
C THR A 131 -15.96 6.13 27.31
N ARG A 132 -17.02 6.90 27.03
CA ARG A 132 -17.13 8.35 27.30
C ARG A 132 -18.13 8.66 28.41
N ARG A 133 -17.96 8.06 29.60
CA ARG A 133 -18.58 8.54 30.84
C ARG A 133 -17.52 8.73 31.92
#